data_AF-T2JWC5-F1
#
_entry.id   AF-T2JWC5-F1
#
_cell.length_a   1.000
_cell.length_b   1.000
_cell.length_c   1.000
_cell.angle_alpha   90.00
_cell.angle_beta   90.00
_cell.angle_gamma   90.00
#
_symmetry.space_group_name_H-M   'P 1'
#
loop_
_entity.id
_entity.type
_entity.pdbx_description
1 polymer ?
#
loop_
_entity_poly.entity_id
_entity_poly.type
_entity_poly.pdbx_seq_one_letter_code
_entity_poly.pdbx_strand_id
1 'polypeptide(L)'
;MAHSFLIEAGRWTIEGNWLERNEMPLPVKGKSIVAWSNDNWFTMVTKLVFPQSDRPEIAFQYRGHLSGEEREYTYVLQQSVLGKVEGEGWIGPDSIIQRYWVLGDGQRRSGFETFYRLNNNTYHFSGGLLRGHYLTSTMEAIFERQL
;
A
#
# COMPACT_ATOMS: atom_id res chain seq x y z
N MET A 1 22.31 -8.40 0.52
CA MET A 1 20.91 -8.63 0.92
C MET A 1 20.11 -7.42 0.50
N ALA A 2 19.57 -7.47 -0.71
CA ALA A 2 18.74 -6.41 -1.29
C ALA A 2 17.36 -6.42 -0.62
N HIS A 3 16.82 -5.24 -0.34
CA HIS A 3 15.55 -5.06 0.37
C HIS A 3 14.42 -5.73 -0.41
N SER A 4 13.51 -6.43 0.25
CA SER A 4 12.54 -7.36 -0.36
C SER A 4 11.16 -6.72 -0.56
N PHE A 5 11.14 -5.77 -1.46
CA PHE A 5 10.14 -5.56 -2.51
C PHE A 5 8.67 -5.25 -2.20
N LEU A 6 7.96 -5.99 -1.36
CA LEU A 6 6.68 -5.51 -0.80
C LEU A 6 6.59 -5.71 0.71
N ILE A 7 7.78 -5.71 1.29
CA ILE A 7 8.10 -5.83 2.70
C ILE A 7 7.86 -7.25 3.20
N GLU A 8 8.89 -8.09 3.04
CA GLU A 8 9.07 -9.47 3.53
C GLU A 8 7.83 -10.36 3.73
N ALA A 9 7.92 -11.58 3.18
CA ALA A 9 6.93 -12.62 3.42
C ALA A 9 6.59 -12.73 4.92
N GLY A 10 5.31 -12.63 5.27
CA GLY A 10 4.92 -12.61 6.66
C GLY A 10 3.65 -11.81 6.92
N ARG A 11 3.40 -11.60 8.21
CA ARG A 11 2.25 -10.85 8.71
C ARG A 11 2.73 -9.51 9.22
N TRP A 12 1.96 -8.48 8.95
CA TRP A 12 2.26 -7.10 9.30
C TRP A 12 1.07 -6.48 10.01
N THR A 13 1.35 -5.65 11.01
CA THR A 13 0.39 -4.75 11.62
C THR A 13 0.59 -3.35 11.06
N ILE A 14 -0.50 -2.61 10.97
CA ILE A 14 -0.53 -1.25 10.44
C ILE A 14 -1.22 -0.39 11.49
N GLU A 15 -0.57 0.69 11.92
CA GLU A 15 -1.18 1.68 12.81
C GLU A 15 -0.79 3.08 12.35
N GLY A 16 -1.77 3.99 12.28
CA GLY A 16 -1.51 5.33 11.80
C GLY A 16 -2.76 6.20 11.75
N ASN A 17 -2.72 7.19 10.86
CA ASN A 17 -3.81 8.14 10.65
C ASN A 17 -4.18 8.23 9.18
N TRP A 18 -5.49 8.33 8.94
CA TRP A 18 -6.09 8.71 7.67
C TRP A 18 -6.52 10.17 7.74
N LEU A 19 -6.19 10.95 6.73
CA LEU A 19 -6.45 12.38 6.69
C LEU A 19 -7.24 12.71 5.43
N GLU A 20 -8.32 13.47 5.61
CA GLU A 20 -9.12 14.05 4.54
C GLU A 20 -9.13 15.57 4.70
N ARG A 21 -9.53 16.28 3.64
CA ARG A 21 -9.55 17.74 3.67
C ARG A 21 -10.59 18.24 4.67
N ASN A 22 -10.18 19.17 5.53
CA ASN A 22 -11.04 19.84 6.52
C ASN A 22 -11.64 18.92 7.58
N GLU A 23 -11.09 17.72 7.76
CA GLU A 23 -11.48 16.79 8.82
C GLU A 23 -10.34 16.58 9.81
N MET A 24 -10.68 16.17 11.03
CA MET A 24 -9.67 15.72 11.98
C MET A 24 -9.05 14.39 11.51
N PRO A 25 -7.76 14.15 11.75
CA PRO A 25 -7.15 12.87 11.46
C PRO A 25 -7.92 11.73 12.11
N LEU A 26 -8.22 10.69 11.32
CA LEU A 26 -8.94 9.52 11.76
C LEU A 26 -7.95 8.37 12.02
N PRO A 27 -7.92 7.78 13.23
CA PRO A 27 -7.08 6.62 13.49
C PRO A 27 -7.40 5.48 12.53
N VAL A 28 -6.36 4.83 12.00
CA VAL A 28 -6.48 3.65 11.16
C VAL A 28 -5.64 2.53 11.73
N LYS A 29 -6.21 1.33 11.76
CA LYS A 29 -5.53 0.09 12.11
C LYS A 29 -5.65 -0.90 10.98
N GLY A 30 -4.68 -1.77 10.83
CA GLY A 30 -4.74 -2.77 9.77
C GLY A 30 -3.82 -3.94 9.97
N LYS A 31 -4.00 -4.92 9.09
CA LYS A 31 -3.12 -6.07 8.96
C LYS A 31 -2.84 -6.33 7.50
N SER A 32 -1.61 -6.72 7.19
CA SER A 32 -1.22 -7.19 5.87
C SER A 32 -0.58 -8.57 5.96
N ILE A 33 -0.83 -9.41 4.96
CA ILE A 33 -0.18 -10.70 4.78
C ILE A 33 0.48 -10.71 3.42
N VAL A 34 1.78 -10.95 3.38
CA VAL A 34 2.58 -11.01 2.15
C VAL A 34 3.06 -12.45 1.96
N ALA A 35 2.89 -12.97 0.75
CA ALA A 35 3.37 -14.28 0.35
C ALA A 35 4.05 -14.21 -1.03
N TRP A 36 5.09 -15.03 -1.19
CA TRP A 36 5.85 -15.15 -2.43
C TRP A 36 5.65 -16.54 -3.01
N SER A 37 5.62 -16.61 -4.34
CA SER A 37 5.74 -17.87 -5.08
C SER A 37 7.03 -17.88 -5.88
N ASN A 38 7.28 -19.00 -6.57
CA ASN A 38 8.37 -19.09 -7.54
C ASN A 38 8.19 -18.03 -8.64
N ASP A 39 9.28 -17.77 -9.36
CA ASP A 39 9.31 -16.87 -10.52
C ASP A 39 8.92 -15.42 -10.21
N ASN A 40 9.37 -14.88 -9.07
CA ASN A 40 9.26 -13.46 -8.71
C ASN A 40 7.82 -12.92 -8.59
N TRP A 41 6.84 -13.80 -8.40
CA TRP A 41 5.46 -13.42 -8.13
C TRP A 41 5.19 -13.27 -6.62
N PHE A 42 4.41 -12.26 -6.28
CA PHE A 42 3.94 -12.04 -4.91
C PHE A 42 2.43 -11.81 -4.86
N THR A 43 1.86 -12.13 -3.71
CA THR A 43 0.49 -11.75 -3.34
C THR A 43 0.52 -11.02 -2.00
N MET A 44 -0.32 -10.01 -1.86
CA MET A 44 -0.51 -9.31 -0.59
C MET A 44 -1.99 -9.13 -0.32
N VAL A 45 -2.42 -9.35 0.92
CA VAL A 45 -3.78 -9.07 1.36
C VAL A 45 -3.72 -8.12 2.54
N THR A 46 -4.27 -6.93 2.36
CA THR A 46 -4.31 -5.89 3.40
C THR A 46 -5.76 -5.60 3.78
N LYS A 47 -6.01 -5.42 5.07
CA LYS A 47 -7.28 -4.93 5.59
C LYS A 47 -7.02 -3.75 6.51
N LEU A 48 -7.70 -2.64 6.25
CA LEU A 48 -7.73 -1.45 7.09
C LEU A 48 -9.10 -1.29 7.74
N VAL A 49 -9.09 -0.90 9.00
CA VAL A 49 -10.27 -0.58 9.81
C VAL A 49 -10.07 0.80 10.43
N PHE A 50 -11.17 1.49 10.69
CA PHE A 50 -11.17 2.82 11.27
C PHE A 50 -11.87 2.76 12.62
N PRO A 51 -11.12 2.54 13.72
CA PRO A 51 -11.71 2.50 15.05
C PRO A 51 -12.48 3.79 15.31
N GLN A 52 -13.64 3.69 15.97
CA GLN A 52 -14.44 4.85 16.37
C GLN A 52 -15.01 5.66 15.20
N SER A 53 -15.10 5.05 14.02
CA SER A 53 -15.74 5.63 12.84
C SER A 53 -16.69 4.63 12.19
N ASP A 54 -17.76 5.14 11.59
CA ASP A 54 -18.69 4.36 10.76
C ASP A 54 -18.14 4.14 9.34
N ARG A 55 -16.90 4.58 9.07
CA ARG A 55 -16.25 4.38 7.78
C ARG A 55 -16.11 2.88 7.49
N PRO A 56 -16.49 2.43 6.28
CA PRO A 56 -16.34 1.03 5.92
C PRO A 56 -14.86 0.63 5.92
N GLU A 57 -14.63 -0.62 6.31
CA GLU A 57 -13.31 -1.25 6.20
C GLU A 57 -12.84 -1.25 4.75
N ILE A 58 -11.54 -1.14 4.56
CA ILE A 58 -10.93 -1.17 3.23
C ILE A 58 -10.12 -2.45 3.10
N ALA A 59 -10.49 -3.27 2.11
CA ALA A 59 -9.78 -4.49 1.77
C ALA A 59 -9.00 -4.31 0.46
N PHE A 60 -7.80 -4.87 0.44
CA PHE A 60 -6.88 -4.84 -0.69
C PHE A 60 -6.40 -6.26 -0.98
N GLN A 61 -6.43 -6.65 -2.24
CA GLN A 61 -5.91 -7.93 -2.71
C GLN A 61 -4.99 -7.67 -3.90
N TYR A 62 -3.69 -7.82 -3.67
CA TYR A 62 -2.64 -7.57 -4.64
C TYR A 62 -2.16 -8.88 -5.25
N ARG A 63 -1.81 -8.80 -6.53
CA ARG A 63 -0.96 -9.78 -7.21
C ARG A 63 0.02 -9.00 -8.08
N GLY A 64 1.31 -9.22 -7.89
CA GLY A 64 2.32 -8.54 -8.69
C GLY A 64 3.52 -9.42 -9.00
N HIS A 65 4.38 -8.87 -9.85
CA HIS A 65 5.54 -9.55 -10.41
C HIS A 65 6.74 -8.61 -10.39
N LEU A 66 7.85 -9.09 -9.87
CA LEU A 66 9.12 -8.38 -9.83
C LEU A 66 9.90 -8.64 -11.13
N SER A 67 10.38 -7.56 -11.76
CA SER A 67 11.19 -7.64 -12.99
C SER A 67 12.56 -8.30 -12.74
N GLY A 68 13.17 -8.84 -13.80
CA GLY A 68 14.45 -9.57 -13.71
C GLY A 68 15.64 -8.72 -13.27
N GLU A 69 15.53 -7.39 -13.24
CA GLU A 69 16.55 -6.48 -12.71
C GLU A 69 16.34 -6.17 -11.20
N GLU A 70 15.39 -6.85 -10.56
CA GLU A 70 15.09 -6.87 -9.12
C GLU A 70 14.75 -5.52 -8.45
N ARG A 71 14.51 -4.46 -9.24
CA ARG A 71 14.23 -3.12 -8.71
C ARG A 71 12.89 -2.55 -9.10
N GLU A 72 12.17 -3.16 -10.03
CA GLU A 72 10.89 -2.66 -10.55
C GLU A 72 9.82 -3.75 -10.54
N TYR A 73 8.57 -3.35 -10.38
CA TYR A 73 7.42 -4.25 -10.47
C TYR A 73 6.22 -3.60 -11.09
N THR A 74 5.34 -4.48 -11.53
CA THR A 74 3.94 -4.18 -11.75
C THR A 74 3.06 -5.06 -10.86
N TYR A 75 1.86 -4.57 -10.59
CA TYR A 75 0.84 -5.32 -9.88
C TYR A 75 -0.56 -4.93 -10.33
N VAL A 76 -1.48 -5.86 -10.09
CA VAL A 76 -2.91 -5.62 -10.10
C VAL A 76 -3.44 -5.71 -8.68
N LEU A 77 -4.40 -4.86 -8.36
CA LEU A 77 -5.01 -4.74 -7.04
C LEU A 77 -6.53 -4.72 -7.21
N GLN A 78 -7.23 -5.57 -6.47
CA GLN A 78 -8.65 -5.40 -6.20
C GLN A 78 -8.82 -4.71 -4.84
N GLN A 79 -9.45 -3.53 -4.85
CA GLN A 79 -9.68 -2.73 -3.65
C GLN A 79 -11.19 -2.53 -3.45
N SER A 80 -11.67 -2.61 -2.21
CA SER A 80 -13.12 -2.70 -1.91
C SER A 80 -13.96 -1.46 -2.26
N VAL A 81 -13.34 -0.28 -2.40
CA VAL A 81 -13.94 1.04 -2.67
C VAL A 81 -13.63 1.55 -4.09
N LEU A 82 -12.40 1.37 -4.56
CA LEU A 82 -11.90 1.84 -5.85
C LEU A 82 -12.14 0.82 -6.95
N GLY A 83 -12.31 -0.46 -6.63
CA GLY A 83 -12.46 -1.52 -7.62
C GLY A 83 -11.10 -2.03 -8.11
N LYS A 84 -10.97 -2.21 -9.43
CA LYS A 84 -9.74 -2.70 -10.05
C LYS A 84 -8.72 -1.59 -10.22
N VAL A 85 -7.49 -1.87 -9.83
CA VAL A 85 -6.37 -0.95 -9.81
C VAL A 85 -5.17 -1.64 -10.46
N GLU A 86 -4.41 -0.89 -11.25
CA GLU A 86 -3.09 -1.27 -11.71
C GLU A 86 -2.06 -0.37 -11.03
N GLY A 87 -0.86 -0.89 -10.84
CA GLY A 87 0.22 -0.10 -10.30
C GLY A 87 1.59 -0.64 -10.66
N GLU A 88 2.56 0.18 -10.36
CA GLU A 88 3.98 -0.11 -10.54
C GLU A 88 4.74 0.46 -9.36
N GLY A 89 5.94 -0.06 -9.13
CA GLY A 89 6.82 0.51 -8.12
C GLY A 89 8.28 0.19 -8.34
N TRP A 90 9.08 0.83 -7.51
CA TRP A 90 10.52 0.83 -7.50
C TRP A 90 11.01 0.48 -6.10
N ILE A 91 12.01 -0.40 -6.01
CA ILE A 91 12.85 -0.51 -4.83
C ILE A 91 14.01 0.46 -4.95
N GLY A 92 13.99 1.47 -4.09
CA GLY A 92 15.18 2.24 -3.75
C GLY A 92 15.98 1.58 -2.63
N PRO A 93 17.19 2.11 -2.35
CA PRO A 93 18.03 1.63 -1.25
C PRO A 93 17.32 1.65 0.11
N ASP A 94 16.58 2.72 0.41
CA ASP A 94 15.95 2.94 1.72
C ASP A 94 14.42 2.88 1.69
N SER A 95 13.83 2.94 0.50
CA SER A 95 12.38 3.04 0.35
C SER A 95 11.85 2.19 -0.79
N ILE A 96 10.62 1.74 -0.64
CA ILE A 96 9.80 1.26 -1.75
C ILE A 96 8.87 2.40 -2.14
N ILE A 97 8.83 2.71 -3.42
CA ILE A 97 8.04 3.80 -3.97
C ILE A 97 7.11 3.20 -5.01
N GLN A 98 5.81 3.45 -4.91
CA GLN A 98 4.85 2.95 -5.88
C GLN A 98 3.80 3.97 -6.26
N ARG A 99 3.26 3.81 -7.47
CA ARG A 99 2.09 4.54 -7.93
C ARG A 99 1.03 3.55 -8.40
N TYR A 100 -0.22 3.99 -8.36
CA TYR A 100 -1.35 3.22 -8.88
C TYR A 100 -2.37 4.09 -9.59
N TRP A 101 -3.20 3.48 -10.43
CA TRP A 101 -4.33 4.10 -11.12
C TRP A 101 -5.53 3.16 -11.18
N VAL A 102 -6.72 3.71 -10.98
CA VAL A 102 -7.96 2.95 -10.99
C VAL A 102 -8.42 2.73 -12.43
N LEU A 103 -8.71 1.47 -12.79
CA LEU A 103 -9.16 1.09 -14.12
C LEU A 103 -10.66 1.35 -14.31
N GLY A 104 -11.04 1.83 -15.51
CA GLY A 104 -12.43 2.10 -15.85
C GLY A 104 -13.05 3.27 -15.06
N ASP A 105 -12.22 4.08 -14.40
CA ASP A 105 -12.68 5.17 -13.54
C ASP A 105 -12.74 6.51 -14.28
N GLY A 106 -13.95 7.02 -14.50
CA GLY A 106 -14.16 8.32 -15.13
C GLY A 106 -13.59 9.50 -14.32
N GLN A 107 -13.36 9.30 -13.02
CA GLN A 107 -12.78 10.30 -12.11
C GLN A 107 -11.25 10.33 -12.15
N ARG A 108 -10.60 9.44 -12.92
CA ARG A 108 -9.14 9.33 -13.05
C ARG A 108 -8.46 9.29 -11.67
N ARG A 109 -8.99 8.47 -10.76
CA ARG A 109 -8.38 8.27 -9.44
C ARG A 109 -7.06 7.53 -9.60
N SER A 110 -6.07 7.98 -8.85
CA SER A 110 -4.72 7.43 -8.83
C SER A 110 -4.11 7.65 -7.46
N GLY A 111 -2.95 7.11 -7.20
CA GLY A 111 -2.26 7.37 -5.95
C GLY A 111 -0.78 7.11 -6.02
N PHE A 112 -0.12 7.52 -4.95
CA PHE A 112 1.31 7.37 -4.77
C PHE A 112 1.58 7.00 -3.32
N GLU A 113 2.48 6.05 -3.11
CA GLU A 113 2.79 5.49 -1.80
C GLU A 113 4.29 5.29 -1.65
N THR A 114 4.79 5.58 -0.46
CA THR A 114 6.18 5.37 -0.08
C THR A 114 6.22 4.57 1.20
N PHE A 115 7.05 3.54 1.23
CA PHE A 115 7.42 2.79 2.42
C PHE A 115 8.89 3.03 2.70
N TYR A 116 9.20 3.90 3.66
CA TYR A 116 10.56 4.18 4.08
C TYR A 116 10.97 3.21 5.19
N ARG A 117 12.11 2.53 5.02
CA ARG A 117 12.59 1.54 5.98
C ARG A 117 13.12 2.23 7.23
N LEU A 118 12.54 1.92 8.39
CA LEU A 118 13.06 2.38 9.69
C LEU A 118 14.06 1.37 10.27
N ASN A 119 13.79 0.08 10.11
CA ASN A 119 14.69 -1.01 10.50
C ASN A 119 14.32 -2.29 9.71
N ASN A 120 14.77 -3.48 10.14
CA ASN A 120 14.50 -4.74 9.42
C ASN A 120 13.02 -5.16 9.44
N ASN A 121 12.25 -4.73 10.44
CA ASN A 121 10.88 -5.17 10.67
C ASN A 121 9.87 -4.01 10.68
N THR A 122 10.32 -2.79 10.39
CA THR A 122 9.47 -1.60 10.52
C THR A 122 9.66 -0.65 9.36
N TYR A 123 8.54 -0.19 8.81
CA TYR A 123 8.50 0.83 7.77
C TYR A 123 7.58 1.98 8.18
N HIS A 124 7.97 3.18 7.79
CA HIS A 124 7.11 4.35 7.77
C HIS A 124 6.42 4.43 6.41
N PHE A 125 5.11 4.32 6.41
CA PHE A 125 4.26 4.46 5.23
C PHE A 125 3.76 5.90 5.10
N SER A 126 3.75 6.41 3.88
CA SER A 126 3.08 7.65 3.52
C SER A 126 2.46 7.48 2.14
N GLY A 127 1.15 7.69 2.02
CA GLY A 127 0.43 7.47 0.76
C GLY A 127 -0.68 8.48 0.54
N GLY A 128 -0.90 8.84 -0.72
CA GLY A 128 -1.93 9.80 -1.13
C GLY A 128 -2.85 9.22 -2.20
N LEU A 129 -4.15 9.46 -2.04
CA LEU A 129 -5.17 9.21 -3.07
C LEU A 129 -5.48 10.53 -3.78
N LEU A 130 -5.38 10.50 -5.10
CA LEU A 130 -5.70 11.60 -6.00
C LEU A 130 -6.99 11.33 -6.77
N ARG A 131 -7.66 12.42 -7.13
CA ARG A 131 -8.72 12.47 -8.15
C ARG A 131 -8.34 13.56 -9.15
N GLY A 132 -7.90 13.14 -10.34
CA GLY A 132 -7.21 14.05 -11.26
C GLY A 132 -5.96 14.65 -10.60
N HIS A 133 -5.91 15.98 -10.46
CA HIS A 133 -4.77 16.69 -9.86
C HIS A 133 -4.93 16.96 -8.35
N TYR A 134 -6.06 16.59 -7.76
CA TYR A 134 -6.36 16.92 -6.37
C TYR A 134 -6.05 15.74 -5.46
N LEU A 135 -5.16 15.95 -4.49
CA LEU A 135 -5.01 15.06 -3.34
C LEU A 135 -6.30 15.10 -2.51
N THR A 136 -7.05 14.00 -2.49
CA THR A 136 -8.34 13.89 -1.80
C THR A 136 -8.20 13.35 -0.38
N SER A 137 -7.27 12.43 -0.18
CA SER A 137 -6.95 11.88 1.14
C SER A 137 -5.49 11.44 1.19
N THR A 138 -4.93 11.37 2.39
CA THR A 138 -3.59 10.85 2.65
C THR A 138 -3.63 9.93 3.86
N MET A 139 -2.67 9.02 3.96
CA MET A 139 -2.49 8.16 5.11
C MET A 139 -1.01 8.11 5.45
N GLU A 140 -0.72 8.22 6.74
CA GLU A 140 0.59 7.99 7.33
C GLU A 140 0.46 6.87 8.36
N ALA A 141 1.38 5.91 8.34
CA ALA A 141 1.28 4.75 9.22
C ALA A 141 2.64 4.10 9.46
N ILE A 142 2.71 3.31 10.53
CA ILE A 142 3.79 2.37 10.77
C ILE A 142 3.33 0.98 10.37
N PHE A 143 4.14 0.33 9.53
CA PHE A 143 4.02 -1.07 9.20
C PHE A 143 5.06 -1.83 10.03
N GLU A 144 4.61 -2.78 10.84
CA GLU A 144 5.48 -3.57 11.71
C GLU A 144 5.26 -5.06 11.49
N ARG A 145 6.35 -5.80 11.27
CA ARG A 145 6.32 -7.24 11.05
C ARG A 145 6.07 -7.98 12.34
N GLN A 146 5.16 -8.94 12.28
CA GLN A 146 4.89 -9.87 13.37
C GLN A 146 5.83 -11.07 13.22
N LEU A 147 6.70 -11.27 14.20
CA LEU A 147 7.61 -12.42 14.30
C LEU A 147 6.92 -13.64 14.92
#